data_AF-A0A7W7TYS5-F1
#
_entry.id   AF-A0A7W7TYS5-F1
#
_cell.length_a   1.000
_cell.length_b   1.000
_cell.length_c   1.000
_cell.angle_alpha   90.00
_cell.angle_beta   90.00
_cell.angle_gamma   90.00
#
_symmetry.space_group_name_H-M   'P 1'
#
loop_
_entity.id
_entity.type
_entity.pdbx_description
1 polymer ?
#
loop_
_entity_poly.entity_id
_entity_poly.type
_entity_poly.pdbx_seq_one_letter_code
_entity_poly.pdbx_strand_id
1 'polypeptide(L)'
;MTENGLTTWVGVDGTPQSVVRTAKYGFPLMIAITGGSPTRFAPYVDLYGRAAEQFGTTAHPVGMHSPGFVADTDEQARELRWPRYKVMRDRIGAPETVARKMAAAIKGLGVGRFDMIYGSGAMPVSARLRAVELYGTKAVPMVRDILAG
;
A
#
# COMPACT_ATOMS: atom_id res chain seq x y z
N MET A 1 -27.31 4.83 -12.05
CA MET A 1 -26.95 5.26 -10.68
C MET A 1 -27.68 4.35 -9.72
N THR A 2 -27.05 3.91 -8.64
CA THR A 2 -27.69 3.04 -7.63
C THR A 2 -28.88 3.76 -6.99
N GLU A 3 -29.96 3.03 -6.68
CA GLU A 3 -31.23 3.57 -6.14
C GLU A 3 -31.04 4.41 -4.86
N ASN A 4 -29.94 4.23 -4.14
CA ASN A 4 -29.63 4.91 -2.87
C ASN A 4 -28.50 5.95 -2.98
N GLY A 5 -28.10 6.35 -4.20
CA GLY A 5 -26.95 7.26 -4.40
C GLY A 5 -25.59 6.58 -4.16
N LEU A 6 -24.52 7.38 -4.06
CA LEU A 6 -23.15 6.92 -3.87
C LEU A 6 -22.70 7.05 -2.41
N THR A 7 -22.51 5.92 -1.71
CA THR A 7 -21.86 5.92 -0.40
C THR A 7 -20.35 6.09 -0.56
N THR A 8 -19.80 7.17 0.01
CA THR A 8 -18.38 7.52 -0.11
C THR A 8 -17.61 7.24 1.17
N TRP A 9 -16.42 6.65 1.05
CA TRP A 9 -15.50 6.38 2.16
C TRP A 9 -14.14 7.03 1.90
N VAL A 10 -13.46 7.48 2.95
CA VAL A 10 -12.09 7.99 2.85
C VAL A 10 -11.12 6.94 3.38
N GLY A 11 -10.26 6.43 2.48
CA GLY A 11 -9.17 5.54 2.81
C GLY A 11 -8.00 6.28 3.45
N VAL A 12 -7.54 5.82 4.61
CA VAL A 12 -6.43 6.45 5.35
C VAL A 12 -5.38 5.40 5.71
N ASP A 13 -4.11 5.70 5.41
CA ASP A 13 -2.95 4.83 5.66
C ASP A 13 -2.24 5.11 7.00
N GLY A 14 -2.75 6.07 7.77
CA GLY A 14 -2.41 6.27 9.17
C GLY A 14 -1.70 7.56 9.54
N THR A 15 -2.16 8.72 9.03
CA THR A 15 -1.76 10.02 9.61
C THR A 15 -2.92 10.62 10.43
N PRO A 16 -2.64 11.19 11.63
CA PRO A 16 -3.67 11.89 12.43
C PRO A 16 -4.39 12.98 11.64
N GLN A 17 -3.68 13.69 10.77
CA GLN A 17 -4.21 14.78 9.96
C GLN A 17 -5.27 14.30 8.95
N SER A 18 -5.05 13.14 8.32
CA SER A 18 -6.04 12.54 7.43
C SER A 18 -7.29 12.09 8.19
N VAL A 19 -7.12 11.55 9.41
CA VAL A 19 -8.24 11.14 10.28
C VAL A 19 -9.11 12.34 10.67
N VAL A 20 -8.49 13.39 11.19
CA VAL A 20 -9.20 14.63 11.59
C VAL A 20 -9.92 15.26 10.41
N ARG A 21 -9.28 15.28 9.23
CA ARG A 21 -9.89 15.82 8.01
C ARG A 21 -11.11 15.01 7.56
N THR A 22 -11.04 13.69 7.68
CA THR A 22 -12.15 12.79 7.36
C THR A 22 -13.35 13.08 8.27
N ALA A 23 -13.11 13.21 9.58
CA ALA A 23 -14.14 13.57 10.56
C ALA A 23 -14.73 14.97 10.30
N LYS A 24 -13.90 15.96 9.97
CA LYS A 24 -14.33 17.33 9.67
C LYS A 24 -15.35 17.39 8.53
N TYR A 25 -15.23 16.54 7.52
CA TYR A 25 -16.17 16.48 6.40
C TYR A 25 -17.33 15.50 6.61
N GLY A 26 -17.39 14.81 7.76
CA GLY A 26 -18.44 13.84 8.08
C GLY A 26 -18.39 12.58 7.21
N PHE A 27 -17.23 12.23 6.64
CA PHE A 27 -17.11 11.02 5.84
C PHE A 27 -16.82 9.78 6.71
N PRO A 28 -17.34 8.59 6.33
CA PRO A 28 -16.87 7.31 6.84
C PRO A 28 -15.37 7.09 6.64
N LEU A 29 -14.71 6.54 7.65
CA LEU A 29 -13.27 6.27 7.68
C LEU A 29 -12.96 4.81 7.36
N MET A 30 -12.07 4.55 6.42
CA MET A 30 -11.53 3.22 6.09
C MET A 30 -10.03 3.17 6.39
N ILE A 31 -9.61 2.35 7.36
CA ILE A 31 -8.19 2.19 7.73
C ILE A 31 -7.54 1.09 6.87
N ALA A 32 -6.48 1.43 6.15
CA ALA A 32 -5.72 0.47 5.34
C ALA A 32 -4.55 -0.14 6.13
N ILE A 33 -4.65 -1.43 6.45
CA ILE A 33 -3.63 -2.18 7.20
C ILE A 33 -2.88 -3.09 6.23
N THR A 34 -1.79 -2.58 5.66
CA THR A 34 -0.96 -3.30 4.66
C THR A 34 0.29 -3.95 5.26
N GLY A 35 0.52 -3.78 6.57
CA GLY A 35 1.62 -4.39 7.31
C GLY A 35 1.78 -3.80 8.73
N GLY A 36 2.32 -4.62 9.65
CA GLY A 36 2.48 -4.28 11.07
C GLY A 36 1.25 -4.62 11.93
N SER A 37 1.32 -4.34 13.24
CA SER A 37 0.20 -4.64 14.16
C SER A 37 -1.03 -3.77 13.86
N PRO A 38 -2.24 -4.35 13.75
CA PRO A 38 -3.48 -3.58 13.63
C PRO A 38 -3.74 -2.67 14.84
N THR A 39 -3.31 -3.08 16.03
CA THR A 39 -3.58 -2.33 17.27
C THR A 39 -2.94 -0.95 17.30
N ARG A 40 -1.91 -0.71 16.47
CA ARG A 40 -1.27 0.62 16.34
C ARG A 40 -2.24 1.70 15.85
N PHE A 41 -3.36 1.31 15.22
CA PHE A 41 -4.35 2.23 14.68
C PHE A 41 -5.48 2.58 15.67
N ALA A 42 -5.52 1.96 16.85
CA ALA A 42 -6.54 2.25 17.86
C ALA A 42 -6.64 3.75 18.22
N PRO A 43 -5.52 4.49 18.43
CA PRO A 43 -5.60 5.93 18.70
C PRO A 43 -6.25 6.75 17.57
N TYR A 44 -6.31 6.23 16.35
CA TYR A 44 -6.95 6.91 15.22
C TYR A 44 -8.46 6.69 15.19
N VAL A 45 -8.94 5.55 15.68
CA VAL A 45 -10.38 5.33 15.88
C VAL A 45 -10.90 6.31 16.93
N ASP A 46 -10.18 6.44 18.06
CA ASP A 46 -10.52 7.39 19.12
C ASP A 46 -10.45 8.84 18.62
N LEU A 47 -9.40 9.19 17.87
CA LEU A 47 -9.24 10.51 17.28
C LEU A 47 -10.38 10.87 16.31
N TYR A 48 -10.84 9.91 15.51
CA TYR A 48 -11.95 10.11 14.59
C TYR A 48 -13.24 10.46 15.35
N GLY A 49 -13.56 9.71 16.40
CA GLY A 49 -14.74 9.97 17.24
C GLY A 49 -14.70 11.36 17.89
N ARG A 50 -13.59 11.70 18.55
CA ARG A 50 -13.42 13.02 19.18
C ARG A 50 -13.48 14.16 18.17
N ALA A 51 -12.88 13.99 16.99
CA ALA A 51 -12.91 15.01 15.95
C ALA A 51 -14.33 15.19 15.38
N ALA A 52 -15.09 14.11 15.22
CA ALA A 52 -16.46 14.18 14.74
C ALA A 52 -17.34 14.97 15.71
N GLU A 53 -17.23 14.70 17.01
CA GLU A 53 -17.88 15.47 18.07
C GLU A 53 -17.48 16.95 18.02
N GLN A 54 -16.18 17.25 17.95
CA GLN A 54 -15.67 18.62 17.89
C GLN A 54 -16.19 19.42 16.69
N PHE A 55 -16.36 18.76 15.53
CA PHE A 55 -16.87 19.41 14.32
C PHE A 55 -18.40 19.34 14.17
N GLY A 56 -19.10 18.70 15.11
CA GLY A 56 -20.56 18.50 15.03
C GLY A 56 -20.98 17.59 13.87
N THR A 57 -20.13 16.64 13.46
CA THR A 57 -20.41 15.66 12.40
C THR A 57 -20.75 14.29 12.97
N THR A 58 -21.07 13.32 12.11
CA THR A 58 -21.40 11.94 12.51
C THR A 58 -20.15 11.06 12.58
N ALA A 59 -19.94 10.42 13.73
CA ALA A 59 -18.94 9.36 13.88
C ALA A 59 -19.47 8.03 13.32
N HIS A 60 -19.24 7.77 12.03
CA HIS A 60 -19.62 6.51 11.40
C HIS A 60 -18.79 5.32 11.93
N PRO A 61 -19.30 4.07 11.81
CA PRO A 61 -18.48 2.88 12.05
C PRO A 61 -17.20 2.91 11.19
N VAL A 62 -16.06 2.66 11.82
CA VAL A 62 -14.76 2.65 11.14
C VAL A 62 -14.57 1.32 10.42
N GLY A 63 -14.29 1.39 9.12
CA GLY A 63 -13.95 0.24 8.29
C GLY A 63 -12.46 -0.07 8.34
N MET A 64 -12.10 -1.32 8.06
CA MET A 64 -10.71 -1.77 7.95
C MET A 64 -10.53 -2.60 6.68
N HIS A 65 -9.46 -2.34 5.93
CA HIS A 65 -9.02 -3.17 4.81
C HIS A 65 -7.65 -3.80 5.15
N SER A 66 -7.51 -5.10 4.89
CA SER A 66 -6.27 -5.85 5.06
C SER A 66 -6.08 -6.88 3.93
N PRO A 67 -4.87 -7.08 3.40
CA PRO A 67 -4.57 -8.20 2.52
C PRO A 67 -4.70 -9.54 3.25
N GLY A 68 -5.27 -10.55 2.59
CA GLY A 68 -5.39 -11.90 3.13
C GLY A 68 -5.69 -12.95 2.06
N PHE A 69 -5.64 -14.21 2.45
CA PHE A 69 -6.07 -15.36 1.66
C PHE A 69 -6.60 -16.44 2.62
N VAL A 70 -7.75 -17.04 2.30
CA VAL A 70 -8.39 -18.08 3.10
C VAL A 70 -8.58 -19.30 2.20
N ALA A 71 -8.34 -20.48 2.77
CA ALA A 71 -8.58 -21.79 2.16
C ALA A 71 -9.09 -22.75 3.24
N ASP A 72 -9.42 -23.99 2.89
CA ASP A 72 -10.00 -24.96 3.82
C ASP A 72 -9.02 -25.33 4.95
N THR A 73 -7.71 -25.26 4.68
CA THR A 73 -6.65 -25.45 5.68
C THR A 73 -5.52 -24.44 5.49
N ASP A 74 -4.74 -24.22 6.56
CA ASP A 74 -3.52 -23.40 6.52
C ASP A 74 -2.49 -23.92 5.50
N GLU A 75 -2.36 -25.24 5.39
CA GLU A 75 -1.44 -25.88 4.46
C GLU A 75 -1.85 -25.55 3.02
N GLN A 76 -3.13 -25.76 2.70
CA GLN A 76 -3.68 -25.43 1.39
C GLN A 76 -3.54 -23.93 1.09
N ALA A 77 -3.79 -23.06 2.08
CA ALA A 77 -3.64 -21.62 1.92
C ALA A 77 -2.19 -21.24 1.53
N ARG A 78 -1.19 -21.86 2.17
CA ARG A 78 0.23 -21.64 1.87
C ARG A 78 0.61 -22.17 0.50
N GLU A 79 0.24 -23.40 0.17
CA GLU A 79 0.53 -24.03 -1.12
C GLU A 79 -0.03 -23.20 -2.29
N LEU A 80 -1.27 -22.72 -2.16
CA LEU A 80 -1.92 -21.92 -3.19
C LEU A 80 -1.36 -20.50 -3.27
N ARG A 81 -1.14 -19.83 -2.14
CA ARG A 81 -0.83 -18.39 -2.13
C ARG A 81 0.67 -18.10 -2.16
N TRP A 82 1.46 -18.82 -1.38
CA TRP A 82 2.83 -18.44 -1.08
C TRP A 82 3.75 -18.37 -2.30
N PRO A 83 3.77 -19.36 -3.22
CA PRO A 83 4.68 -19.31 -4.37
C PRO A 83 4.47 -18.07 -5.25
N ARG A 84 3.20 -17.74 -5.54
CA ARG A 84 2.83 -16.58 -6.35
C ARG A 84 3.06 -15.27 -5.61
N TYR A 85 2.71 -15.25 -4.31
CA TYR A 85 2.92 -14.08 -3.47
C TYR A 85 4.41 -13.75 -3.32
N LYS A 86 5.26 -14.78 -3.17
CA LYS A 86 6.71 -14.64 -3.13
C LYS A 86 7.24 -14.06 -4.43
N VAL A 87 6.87 -14.59 -5.59
CA VAL A 87 7.29 -14.03 -6.89
C VAL A 87 6.87 -12.56 -7.05
N MET A 88 5.66 -12.21 -6.61
CA MET A 88 5.18 -10.83 -6.62
C MET A 88 6.05 -9.91 -5.73
N ARG A 89 6.48 -10.40 -4.57
CA ARG A 89 7.23 -9.63 -3.57
C ARG A 89 8.76 -9.75 -3.68
N ASP A 90 9.28 -10.64 -4.50
CA ASP A 90 10.72 -10.91 -4.62
C ASP A 90 11.47 -9.86 -5.46
N ARG A 91 10.83 -8.79 -5.93
CA ARG A 91 11.50 -7.63 -6.58
C ARG A 91 12.14 -6.68 -5.55
N ILE A 92 12.90 -7.27 -4.63
CA ILE A 92 13.63 -6.61 -3.56
C ILE A 92 15.13 -6.93 -3.72
N GLY A 93 15.99 -5.95 -3.42
CA GLY A 93 17.44 -6.09 -3.47
C GLY A 93 18.16 -4.76 -3.67
N ALA A 94 19.48 -4.82 -3.85
CA ALA A 94 20.30 -3.68 -4.28
C ALA A 94 19.90 -3.20 -5.70
N PRO A 95 20.28 -1.97 -6.11
CA PRO A 95 19.91 -1.42 -7.42
C PRO A 95 20.21 -2.35 -8.59
N GLU A 96 21.36 -3.01 -8.60
CA GLU A 96 21.78 -3.94 -9.63
C GLU A 96 20.86 -5.18 -9.74
N THR A 97 20.53 -5.79 -8.59
CA THR A 97 19.60 -6.92 -8.51
C THR A 97 18.21 -6.54 -9.02
N VAL A 98 17.72 -5.36 -8.63
CA VAL A 98 16.40 -4.87 -9.06
C VAL A 98 16.41 -4.52 -10.54
N ALA A 99 17.47 -3.88 -11.04
CA ALA A 99 17.62 -3.53 -12.46
C ALA A 99 17.57 -4.76 -13.37
N ARG A 100 18.28 -5.84 -13.03
CA ARG A 100 18.20 -7.11 -13.78
C ARG A 100 16.78 -7.67 -13.83
N LYS A 101 16.08 -7.69 -12.69
CA LYS A 101 14.69 -8.18 -12.61
C LYS A 101 13.74 -7.32 -13.43
N MET A 102 13.92 -5.99 -13.42
CA MET A 102 13.13 -5.05 -14.21
C MET A 102 13.37 -5.23 -15.71
N ALA A 103 14.63 -5.24 -16.14
CA ALA A 103 14.99 -5.38 -17.55
C ALA A 103 14.46 -6.70 -18.14
N ALA A 104 14.58 -7.80 -17.40
CA ALA A 104 14.01 -9.10 -17.80
C ALA A 104 12.49 -9.02 -17.99
N ALA A 105 11.76 -8.40 -17.05
CA ALA A 105 10.31 -8.24 -17.15
C ALA A 105 9.89 -7.31 -18.31
N ILE A 106 10.59 -6.18 -18.47
CA ILE A 106 10.34 -5.20 -19.53
C ILE A 106 10.57 -5.83 -20.90
N LYS A 107 11.71 -6.52 -21.10
CA LYS A 107 12.04 -7.20 -22.35
C LYS A 107 11.06 -8.32 -22.66
N GLY A 108 10.70 -9.13 -21.65
CA GLY A 108 9.76 -10.24 -21.83
C GLY A 108 8.34 -9.81 -22.21
N LEU A 109 7.92 -8.60 -21.81
CA LEU A 109 6.58 -8.07 -22.10
C LEU A 109 6.56 -7.06 -23.26
N GLY A 110 7.71 -6.55 -23.70
CA GLY A 110 7.78 -5.52 -24.75
C GLY A 110 7.15 -4.17 -24.34
N VAL A 111 7.15 -3.84 -23.04
CA VAL A 111 6.49 -2.65 -22.50
C VAL A 111 7.44 -1.47 -22.29
N GLY A 112 7.00 -0.26 -22.58
CA GLY A 112 7.80 0.97 -22.37
C GLY A 112 7.60 1.64 -21.00
N ARG A 113 6.70 1.12 -20.15
CA ARG A 113 6.33 1.72 -18.85
C ARG A 113 6.42 0.68 -17.75
N PHE A 114 7.10 1.03 -16.66
CA PHE A 114 7.21 0.21 -15.46
C PHE A 114 6.78 1.04 -14.24
N ASP A 115 5.89 0.49 -13.42
CA ASP A 115 5.48 1.06 -12.14
C ASP A 115 6.01 0.20 -10.99
N MET A 116 6.56 0.83 -9.96
CA MET A 116 7.11 0.15 -8.79
C MET A 116 6.37 0.56 -7.52
N ILE A 117 5.75 -0.40 -6.87
CA ILE A 117 5.27 -0.24 -5.50
C ILE A 117 6.46 -0.50 -4.55
N TYR A 118 7.09 0.58 -4.08
CA TYR A 118 8.33 0.53 -3.29
C TYR A 118 8.11 0.71 -1.77
N GLY A 119 6.85 0.87 -1.34
CA GLY A 119 6.47 1.06 0.05
C GLY A 119 5.41 0.06 0.50
N SER A 120 5.47 -0.36 1.76
CA SER A 120 4.40 -1.10 2.43
C SER A 120 4.42 -0.85 3.94
N GLY A 121 3.25 -0.82 4.59
CA GLY A 121 3.15 -0.69 6.05
C GLY A 121 3.89 0.53 6.63
N ALA A 122 4.49 0.35 7.80
CA ALA A 122 5.13 1.42 8.59
C ALA A 122 6.60 1.71 8.20
N MET A 123 6.94 1.68 6.91
CA MET A 123 8.31 1.98 6.48
C MET A 123 8.74 3.41 6.84
N PRO A 124 9.95 3.59 7.40
CA PRO A 124 10.48 4.92 7.69
C PRO A 124 10.49 5.81 6.44
N VAL A 125 10.14 7.10 6.63
CA VAL A 125 10.18 8.09 5.54
C VAL A 125 11.57 8.12 4.90
N SER A 126 12.63 8.10 5.72
CA SER A 126 14.03 8.08 5.25
C SER A 126 14.34 6.89 4.34
N ALA A 127 13.84 5.69 4.66
CA ALA A 127 14.01 4.50 3.84
C ALA A 127 13.29 4.63 2.49
N ARG A 128 12.06 5.18 2.49
CA ARG A 128 11.29 5.44 1.26
C ARG A 128 11.97 6.47 0.36
N LEU A 129 12.48 7.57 0.94
CA LEU A 129 13.23 8.59 0.21
C LEU A 129 14.52 8.00 -0.39
N ARG A 130 15.27 7.23 0.40
CA ARG A 130 16.49 6.56 -0.07
C ARG A 130 16.21 5.56 -1.18
N ALA A 131 15.09 4.83 -1.11
CA ALA A 131 14.69 3.92 -2.18
C ALA A 131 14.43 4.67 -3.50
N VAL A 132 13.73 5.81 -3.47
CA VAL A 132 13.48 6.65 -4.66
C VAL A 132 14.78 7.20 -5.24
N GLU A 133 15.70 7.67 -4.39
CA GLU A 133 17.01 8.16 -4.82
C GLU A 133 17.81 7.08 -5.54
N LEU A 134 17.94 5.89 -4.93
CA LEU A 134 18.64 4.76 -5.53
C LEU A 134 17.97 4.26 -6.81
N TYR A 135 16.64 4.29 -6.85
CA TYR A 135 15.88 3.92 -8.04
C TYR A 135 16.22 4.84 -9.21
N GLY A 136 16.15 6.16 -9.01
CA GLY A 136 16.41 7.15 -10.05
C GLY A 136 17.89 7.28 -10.44
N THR A 137 18.81 7.17 -9.49
CA THR A 137 20.25 7.44 -9.73
C THR A 137 21.07 6.21 -10.07
N LYS A 138 20.58 5.00 -9.76
CA LYS A 138 21.34 3.74 -9.97
C LYS A 138 20.53 2.72 -10.78
N ALA A 139 19.35 2.33 -10.31
CA ALA A 139 18.61 1.22 -10.91
C ALA A 139 18.11 1.54 -12.33
N VAL A 140 17.46 2.70 -12.54
CA VAL A 140 16.89 3.08 -13.84
C VAL A 140 17.97 3.25 -14.93
N PRO A 141 19.12 3.93 -14.69
CA PRO A 141 20.22 3.94 -15.64
C PRO A 141 20.68 2.53 -16.05
N MET A 142 20.91 1.64 -15.07
CA MET A 142 21.30 0.25 -15.36
C MET A 142 20.26 -0.51 -16.20
N VAL A 143 18.96 -0.30 -15.94
CA VAL A 143 17.90 -0.91 -16.77
C VAL A 143 17.99 -0.42 -18.21
N ARG A 144 18.21 0.88 -18.43
CA ARG A 144 18.35 1.45 -19.77
C ARG A 144 19.56 0.85 -20.49
N ASP A 145 20.68 0.74 -19.81
CA ASP A 145 21.90 0.15 -20.38
C ASP A 145 21.68 -1.32 -20.77
N ILE A 146 21.03 -2.10 -19.90
CA ILE A 146 20.72 -3.53 -20.17
C ILE A 146 19.77 -3.69 -21.37
N LEU A 147 18.83 -2.76 -21.57
CA LEU A 147 17.85 -2.84 -22.67
C LEU A 147 18.39 -2.29 -24.00
N ALA A 148 19.44 -1.47 -23.96
CA ALA A 148 20.11 -0.94 -25.16
C ALA A 148 21.10 -1.94 -25.79
N GLY A 149 21.54 -2.94 -25.02
CA GLY A 149 22.34 -4.09 -25.49
C GLY A 149 21.51 -5.30 -25.87
#